data_AF-A0A2W4UDC9-F1
#
_entry.id   AF-A0A2W4UDC9-F1
#
_cell.length_a   1.000
_cell.length_b   1.000
_cell.length_c   1.000
_cell.angle_alpha   90.00
_cell.angle_beta   90.00
_cell.angle_gamma   90.00
#
_symmetry.space_group_name_H-M   'P 1'
#
loop_
_entity.id
_entity.type
_entity.pdbx_description
1 polymer ?
#
loop_
_entity_poly.entity_id
_entity_poly.type
_entity_poly.pdbx_seq_one_letter_code
_entity_poly.pdbx_strand_id
1 'polypeptide(L)'
;MTGERFDNVFEALCDTPTEARHAMRSDLMDAIEAVVSSRNLSQAEAARGLGLTQPRLNDLLRGKISKFSLDALIGIATAAGLSVSLEIAAAETVVA
;
A
#
# COMPACT_ATOMS: atom_id res chain seq x y z
N MET A 1 -10.81 -17.57 25.20
CA MET A 1 -10.13 -16.52 24.41
C MET A 1 -10.59 -16.68 22.98
N THR A 2 -11.57 -15.88 22.57
CA THR A 2 -11.94 -15.68 21.16
C THR A 2 -10.90 -14.74 20.57
N GLY A 3 -10.05 -15.23 19.68
CA GLY A 3 -9.10 -14.38 18.95
C GLY A 3 -9.84 -13.69 17.81
N GLU A 4 -9.83 -12.37 17.79
CA GLU A 4 -10.27 -11.60 16.62
C GLU A 4 -9.32 -11.83 15.45
N ARG A 5 -9.89 -12.02 14.26
CA ARG A 5 -9.15 -12.05 12.99
C ARG A 5 -9.38 -10.70 12.34
N PHE A 6 -8.27 -10.04 12.04
CA PHE A 6 -8.24 -8.78 11.31
C PHE A 6 -7.70 -9.03 9.90
N ASP A 7 -8.18 -8.27 8.93
CA ASP A 7 -7.78 -8.41 7.53
C ASP A 7 -6.34 -7.90 7.32
N ASN A 8 -5.89 -6.97 8.16
CA ASN A 8 -4.49 -6.57 8.24
C ASN A 8 -4.08 -6.18 9.68
N VAL A 9 -2.76 -6.11 9.88
CA VAL A 9 -2.15 -5.78 11.18
C VAL A 9 -2.53 -4.38 11.68
N PHE A 10 -2.95 -3.51 10.76
CA PHE A 10 -3.32 -2.14 11.08
C PHE A 10 -4.75 -2.03 11.61
N GLU A 11 -5.69 -2.82 11.12
CA GLU A 11 -7.05 -2.91 11.68
C GLU A 11 -7.01 -3.38 13.15
N ALA A 12 -6.03 -4.23 13.49
CA ALA A 12 -5.80 -4.71 14.85
C ALA A 12 -5.11 -3.69 15.78
N LEU A 13 -4.45 -2.66 15.25
CA LEU A 13 -3.49 -1.82 15.99
C LEU A 13 -3.66 -0.30 15.82
N CYS A 14 -4.49 0.19 14.89
CA CYS A 14 -4.57 1.63 14.61
C CYS A 14 -5.57 2.36 15.52
N ASP A 15 -5.04 3.15 16.46
CA ASP A 15 -5.81 4.12 17.24
C ASP A 15 -5.54 5.57 16.78
N THR A 16 -4.60 5.78 15.86
CA THR A 16 -4.11 7.12 15.49
C THR A 16 -4.15 7.44 13.99
N PRO A 17 -4.29 8.73 13.60
CA PRO A 17 -4.26 9.16 12.20
C PRO A 17 -2.95 8.83 11.45
N THR A 18 -1.84 8.68 12.17
CA THR A 18 -0.55 8.33 11.56
C THR A 18 -0.52 6.85 11.18
N GLU A 19 -1.14 5.98 11.97
CA GLU A 19 -1.22 4.55 11.71
C GLU A 19 -2.18 4.25 10.54
N ALA A 20 -3.31 4.96 10.44
CA ALA A 20 -4.20 4.88 9.26
C ALA A 20 -3.46 5.21 7.94
N ARG A 21 -2.54 6.19 7.96
CA ARG A 21 -1.69 6.49 6.80
C ARG A 21 -0.65 5.40 6.50
N HIS A 22 -0.22 4.63 7.50
CA HIS A 22 0.65 3.47 7.27
C HIS A 22 -0.14 2.30 6.68
N ALA A 23 -1.37 2.07 7.15
CA ALA A 23 -2.28 1.06 6.60
C ALA A 23 -2.51 1.25 5.10
N MET A 24 -3.01 2.44 4.70
CA MET A 24 -3.27 2.75 3.29
C MET A 24 -2.04 2.60 2.38
N ARG A 25 -0.85 2.94 2.90
CA ARG A 25 0.40 2.78 2.15
C ARG A 25 0.78 1.30 2.03
N SER A 26 0.56 0.50 3.08
CA SER A 26 0.80 -0.94 3.05
C SER A 26 -0.10 -1.60 2.02
N ASP A 27 -1.41 -1.32 2.06
CA ASP A 27 -2.39 -1.91 1.14
C ASP A 27 -2.05 -1.59 -0.32
N LEU A 28 -1.63 -0.36 -0.61
CA LEU A 28 -1.16 0.01 -1.95
C LEU A 28 0.12 -0.72 -2.35
N MET A 29 1.09 -0.87 -1.44
CA MET A 29 2.32 -1.61 -1.72
C MET A 29 2.03 -3.08 -2.06
N ASP A 30 1.17 -3.72 -1.29
CA ASP A 30 0.78 -5.12 -1.49
C ASP A 30 0.04 -5.30 -2.83
N ALA A 31 -0.88 -4.39 -3.16
CA ALA A 31 -1.58 -4.41 -4.45
C ALA A 31 -0.62 -4.22 -5.64
N ILE A 32 0.34 -3.31 -5.53
CA ILE A 32 1.36 -3.10 -6.57
C ILE A 32 2.26 -4.33 -6.70
N GLU A 33 2.71 -4.92 -5.58
CA GLU A 33 3.53 -6.12 -5.57
C GLU A 33 2.81 -7.30 -6.23
N ALA A 34 1.52 -7.49 -5.96
CA ALA A 34 0.72 -8.53 -6.60
C ALA A 34 0.70 -8.37 -8.14
N VAL A 35 0.51 -7.14 -8.64
CA VAL A 35 0.53 -6.86 -10.09
C VAL A 35 1.92 -7.05 -10.68
N VAL A 36 2.98 -6.66 -9.97
CA VAL A 36 4.35 -6.87 -10.45
C VAL A 36 4.68 -8.36 -10.51
N SER A 37 4.28 -9.12 -9.49
CA SER A 37 4.54 -10.56 -9.38
C SER A 37 3.73 -11.39 -10.38
N SER A 38 2.56 -10.91 -10.80
CA SER A 38 1.77 -11.57 -11.85
C SER A 38 2.35 -11.38 -13.26
N ARG A 39 3.25 -10.41 -13.44
CA ARG A 39 3.93 -10.16 -14.71
C ARG A 39 5.20 -11.00 -14.74
N ASN A 40 5.33 -11.88 -15.74
CA ASN A 40 6.55 -12.69 -15.93
C ASN A 40 7.70 -11.86 -16.53
N LEU A 41 8.08 -10.78 -15.83
CA LEU A 41 9.06 -9.79 -16.25
C LEU A 41 10.20 -9.72 -15.23
N SER A 42 11.38 -9.34 -15.69
CA SER A 42 12.46 -8.97 -14.77
C SER A 42 12.08 -7.71 -13.97
N GLN A 43 12.67 -7.53 -12.79
CA GLN A 43 12.48 -6.30 -12.02
C GLN A 43 12.86 -5.03 -12.80
N ALA A 44 13.86 -5.09 -13.68
CA ALA A 44 14.25 -3.94 -14.50
C ALA A 44 13.16 -3.58 -15.54
N GLU A 45 12.52 -4.58 -16.14
CA GLU A 45 11.41 -4.38 -17.07
C GLU A 45 10.16 -3.88 -16.36
N ALA A 46 9.80 -4.49 -15.21
CA ALA A 46 8.69 -4.04 -14.39
C ALA A 46 8.90 -2.58 -13.93
N ALA A 47 10.11 -2.22 -13.50
CA ALA A 47 10.43 -0.87 -13.09
C ALA A 47 10.23 0.13 -14.24
N ARG A 48 10.71 -0.17 -15.45
CA ARG A 48 10.47 0.66 -16.64
C ARG A 48 8.99 0.81 -16.95
N GLY A 49 8.23 -0.29 -16.90
CA GLY A 49 6.78 -0.27 -17.14
C GLY A 49 5.99 0.58 -16.14
N LEU A 50 6.52 0.74 -14.93
CA LEU A 50 5.94 1.57 -13.86
C LEU A 50 6.55 2.99 -13.80
N GLY A 51 7.46 3.36 -14.71
CA GLY A 51 8.15 4.65 -14.67
C GLY A 51 9.12 4.81 -13.49
N LEU A 52 9.61 3.70 -12.93
CA LEU A 52 10.50 3.65 -11.78
C LEU A 52 11.93 3.25 -12.18
N THR A 53 12.89 3.62 -11.33
CA THR A 53 14.22 2.99 -11.37
C THR A 53 14.16 1.61 -10.71
N GLN A 54 15.04 0.69 -11.12
CA GLN A 54 15.11 -0.65 -10.53
C GLN A 54 15.37 -0.62 -9.00
N PRO A 55 16.27 0.22 -8.45
CA PRO A 55 16.45 0.31 -7.00
C PRO A 55 15.18 0.77 -6.27
N ARG A 56 14.40 1.68 -6.87
CA ARG A 56 13.15 2.18 -6.29
C ARG A 56 12.07 1.10 -6.30
N LEU A 57 11.98 0.30 -7.36
CA LEU A 57 11.08 -0.87 -7.36
C LEU A 57 11.50 -1.89 -6.29
N ASN A 58 12.80 -2.15 -6.11
CA ASN A 58 13.28 -3.05 -5.07
C ASN A 58 12.96 -2.53 -3.65
N ASP A 59 13.06 -1.22 -3.42
CA ASP A 59 12.63 -0.62 -2.15
C ASP A 59 11.13 -0.82 -1.90
N LEU A 60 10.30 -0.77 -2.96
CA LEU A 60 8.85 -1.04 -2.88
C LEU A 60 8.56 -2.50 -2.53
N LEU A 61 9.14 -3.45 -3.28
CA LEU A 61 8.96 -4.89 -3.07
C LEU A 61 9.57 -5.42 -1.75
N ARG A 62 10.40 -4.61 -1.09
CA ARG A 62 10.91 -4.90 0.26
C ARG A 62 10.11 -4.21 1.36
N GLY A 63 8.96 -3.61 1.04
CA GLY A 63 8.08 -2.96 2.00
C GLY A 63 8.71 -1.76 2.70
N LYS A 64 9.63 -1.01 2.06
CA LYS A 64 10.25 0.18 2.69
C LYS A 64 9.29 1.37 2.72
N ILE A 65 8.21 1.24 3.48
CA ILE A 65 7.05 2.14 3.52
C ILE A 65 7.41 3.60 3.82
N SER A 66 8.47 3.82 4.59
CA SER A 66 8.97 5.17 4.93
C SER A 66 9.54 5.94 3.74
N LYS A 67 9.91 5.25 2.65
CA LYS A 67 10.44 5.88 1.42
C LYS A 67 9.38 6.35 0.43
N PHE A 68 8.11 6.04 0.71
CA PHE A 68 7.01 6.32 -0.19
C PHE A 68 5.94 7.14 0.51
N SER A 69 5.58 8.27 -0.11
CA SER A 69 4.36 8.99 0.23
C SER A 69 3.14 8.23 -0.29
N LEU A 70 1.97 8.51 0.29
CA LEU A 70 0.71 7.96 -0.19
C LEU A 70 0.47 8.33 -1.67
N ASP A 71 0.66 9.59 -2.03
CA ASP A 71 0.53 10.11 -3.39
C ASP A 71 1.45 9.37 -4.40
N ALA A 72 2.70 9.11 -4.03
CA ALA A 72 3.61 8.35 -4.88
C ALA A 72 3.12 6.92 -5.13
N LEU A 73 2.55 6.26 -4.11
CA LEU A 73 2.00 4.91 -4.27
C LEU A 73 0.72 4.90 -5.12
N ILE A 74 -0.15 5.90 -4.98
CA ILE A 74 -1.32 6.07 -5.86
C ILE A 74 -0.87 6.20 -7.33
N GLY A 75 0.15 7.03 -7.58
CA GLY A 75 0.71 7.20 -8.93
C GLY A 75 1.29 5.89 -9.50
N ILE A 76 2.03 5.12 -8.68
CA ILE A 76 2.59 3.83 -9.09
C ILE A 76 1.50 2.79 -9.33
N ALA A 77 0.48 2.72 -8.47
CA ALA A 77 -0.67 1.83 -8.65
C ALA A 77 -1.42 2.15 -9.95
N THR A 78 -1.63 3.44 -10.24
CA THR A 78 -2.24 3.88 -11.50
C THR A 78 -1.39 3.47 -12.70
N ALA A 79 -0.06 3.64 -12.65
CA ALA A 79 0.86 3.16 -13.69
C ALA A 79 0.87 1.63 -13.82
N ALA A 80 0.56 0.91 -12.74
CA ALA A 80 0.38 -0.54 -12.75
C ALA A 80 -0.96 -0.98 -13.37
N GLY A 81 -1.84 -0.03 -13.72
CA GLY A 81 -3.17 -0.30 -14.28
C GLY A 81 -4.24 -0.58 -13.21
N LEU A 82 -3.97 -0.27 -11.94
CA LEU A 82 -4.93 -0.36 -10.86
C LEU A 82 -5.79 0.90 -10.82
N SER A 83 -7.08 0.73 -10.51
CA SER A 83 -7.96 1.82 -10.13
C SER A 83 -7.95 1.96 -8.61
N VAL A 84 -7.71 3.17 -8.10
CA VAL A 84 -7.68 3.46 -6.67
C VAL A 84 -8.90 4.31 -6.32
N SER A 85 -9.71 3.83 -5.38
CA SER A 85 -10.83 4.58 -4.79
C SER A 85 -10.59 4.78 -3.30
N LEU A 86 -10.95 5.97 -2.79
CA LEU A 86 -10.88 6.29 -1.37
C LEU A 86 -12.29 6.49 -0.83
N GLU A 87 -12.63 5.78 0.24
CA GLU A 87 -13.84 6.01 1.02
C GLU A 87 -13.48 6.75 2.31
N ILE A 88 -14.26 7.77 2.66
CA ILE A 88 -14.06 8.58 3.86
C ILE A 88 -15.30 8.41 4.74
N ALA A 89 -15.10 7.84 5.92
CA ALA A 89 -16.14 7.69 6.94
C ALA A 89 -15.93 8.69 8.09
N ALA A 90 -17.01 9.07 8.77
CA ALA A 90 -16.92 9.83 10.00
C ALA A 90 -16.25 8.98 11.08
N ALA A 91 -15.32 9.56 11.85
CA ALA A 91 -14.81 8.91 13.05
C ALA A 91 -15.96 8.79 14.05
N GLU A 92 -16.25 7.56 14.49
CA GLU A 92 -17.27 7.33 15.51
C GLU A 92 -16.83 8.07 16.78
N THR A 93 -17.52 9.16 17.11
CA THR A 93 -17.24 9.90 18.33
C THR A 93 -17.79 9.05 19.47
N VAL A 94 -16.93 8.38 20.21
CA VAL A 94 -17.31 7.79 21.50
C VAL A 94 -17.67 8.96 22.42
N VAL A 95 -18.96 9.28 22.49
CA VAL A 95 -19.49 10.22 23.46
C VAL A 95 -19.33 9.57 24.83
N ALA A 96 -18.47 10.16 25.65
CA ALA A 96 -18.25 9.78 27.04
C ALA A 96 -19.49 10.04 27.92
#